data_AF-A0A7V2TTZ1-F1
#
_entry.id   AF-A0A7V2TTZ1-F1
#
_cell.length_a   1.000
_cell.length_b   1.000
_cell.length_c   1.000
_cell.angle_alpha   90.00
_cell.angle_beta   90.00
_cell.angle_gamma   90.00
#
_symmetry.space_group_name_H-M   'P 1'
#
loop_
_entity.id
_entity.type
_entity.pdbx_description
1 polymer ?
#
loop_
_entity_poly.entity_id
_entity_poly.type
_entity_poly.pdbx_seq_one_letter_code
_entity_poly.pdbx_strand_id
1 'polypeptide(L)'
;MSPKNGTSLALPQARPFAEMKIGGWLGYGAIWAFFAVFLIYPLIRLFYDAFTTAEGDFTLYNFVDFFTDSYYLKSLMNSLWLGGATVITTSFLGITIAYLLLRYEFPGRRLFSYLTIIPMIMPPLVATLVRVAKQVRVPVSGLIGRY
;
A
#
# COMPACT_ATOMS: atom_id res chain seq x y z
N MET A 1 42.49 -51.78 -9.31
CA MET A 1 41.26 -52.24 -10.01
C MET A 1 40.17 -52.46 -8.96
N SER A 2 39.08 -51.71 -9.03
CA SER A 2 37.88 -51.90 -8.20
C SER A 2 36.87 -52.75 -8.97
N PRO A 3 36.12 -53.64 -8.28
CA PRO A 3 34.74 -53.91 -8.64
C PRO A 3 33.79 -53.43 -7.54
N LYS A 4 32.69 -52.84 -8.03
CA LYS A 4 31.60 -52.18 -7.30
C LYS A 4 30.55 -53.22 -6.90
N ASN A 5 30.29 -53.39 -5.61
CA ASN A 5 29.08 -54.01 -5.05
C ASN A 5 28.66 -53.12 -3.87
N GLY A 6 27.43 -52.66 -3.68
CA GLY A 6 26.17 -52.85 -4.37
C GLY A 6 25.23 -51.93 -3.60
N THR A 7 24.94 -50.81 -4.22
CA THR A 7 24.09 -49.70 -3.82
C THR A 7 22.82 -50.16 -3.08
N SER A 8 22.74 -49.97 -1.76
CA SER A 8 21.48 -50.02 -1.02
C SER A 8 21.32 -48.79 -0.12
N LEU A 9 21.61 -47.60 -0.68
CA LEU A 9 21.04 -46.37 -0.17
C LEU A 9 19.66 -46.22 -0.82
N ALA A 10 18.67 -46.92 -0.27
CA ALA A 10 17.27 -46.62 -0.54
C ALA A 10 16.95 -45.26 0.08
N LEU A 11 17.39 -44.18 -0.58
CA LEU A 11 16.92 -42.84 -0.26
C LEU A 11 15.49 -42.73 -0.80
N PRO A 12 14.52 -42.34 0.04
CA PRO A 12 13.12 -42.22 -0.35
C PRO A 12 13.01 -41.40 -1.64
N GLN A 13 12.31 -41.95 -2.64
CA GLN A 13 11.89 -41.18 -3.80
C GLN A 13 11.01 -40.02 -3.30
N ALA A 14 11.62 -38.88 -3.02
CA ALA A 14 10.91 -37.63 -2.90
C ALA A 14 10.36 -37.32 -4.30
N ARG A 15 9.09 -37.64 -4.53
CA ARG A 15 8.27 -36.97 -5.53
C ARG A 15 7.48 -35.88 -4.78
N PRO A 16 8.00 -34.65 -4.61
CA PRO A 16 7.23 -33.59 -3.96
C PRO A 16 6.25 -32.92 -4.93
N PHE A 17 6.34 -33.27 -6.22
CA PHE A 17 5.65 -32.59 -7.30
C PHE A 17 4.97 -33.64 -8.17
N ALA A 18 3.71 -33.36 -8.53
CA ALA A 18 2.88 -34.11 -9.48
C ALA A 18 1.97 -35.23 -8.93
N GLU A 19 1.30 -34.97 -7.80
CA GLU A 19 -0.13 -35.31 -7.73
C GLU A 19 -0.93 -34.04 -7.39
N MET A 20 -0.99 -33.11 -8.36
CA MET A 20 -2.12 -32.18 -8.41
C MET A 20 -3.37 -32.98 -8.75
N LYS A 21 -3.88 -33.69 -7.74
CA LYS A 21 -5.24 -34.22 -7.73
C LYS A 21 -6.17 -33.06 -8.07
N ILE A 22 -7.24 -33.33 -8.81
CA ILE A 22 -8.30 -32.40 -9.22
C ILE A 22 -8.75 -31.43 -8.08
N GLY A 23 -8.57 -31.81 -6.81
CA GLY A 23 -8.73 -30.94 -5.64
C GLY A 23 -7.80 -29.73 -5.54
N GLY A 24 -6.59 -29.75 -6.10
CA GLY A 24 -5.66 -28.61 -6.10
C GLY A 24 -6.11 -27.48 -7.04
N TRP A 25 -6.64 -27.83 -8.21
CA TRP A 25 -7.23 -26.87 -9.16
C TRP A 25 -8.56 -26.31 -8.65
N LEU A 26 -9.37 -27.15 -8.00
CA LEU A 26 -10.58 -26.70 -7.30
C LEU A 26 -10.25 -25.76 -6.13
N GLY A 27 -9.20 -26.06 -5.35
CA GLY A 27 -8.72 -25.18 -4.29
C GLY A 27 -8.24 -23.82 -4.79
N TYR A 28 -7.47 -23.81 -5.88
CA TYR A 28 -7.06 -22.57 -6.54
C TYR A 28 -8.26 -21.76 -7.04
N GLY A 29 -9.22 -22.42 -7.70
CA GLY A 29 -10.47 -21.81 -8.15
C GLY A 29 -11.29 -21.23 -7.00
N ALA A 30 -11.41 -21.95 -5.88
CA ALA A 30 -12.13 -21.49 -4.69
C ALA A 30 -11.47 -20.26 -4.04
N ILE A 31 -10.14 -20.23 -3.95
CA ILE A 31 -9.39 -19.07 -3.42
C ILE A 31 -9.62 -17.84 -4.32
N TRP A 32 -9.49 -18.00 -5.64
CA TRP A 32 -9.74 -16.91 -6.58
C TRP A 32 -11.19 -16.44 -6.57
N ALA A 33 -12.15 -17.36 -6.49
CA ALA A 33 -13.57 -17.01 -6.36
C ALA A 33 -13.83 -16.25 -5.05
N PHE A 34 -13.21 -16.65 -3.94
CA PHE A 34 -13.32 -15.95 -2.67
C PHE A 34 -12.78 -14.51 -2.76
N PHE A 35 -11.58 -14.32 -3.31
CA PHE A 35 -11.01 -12.98 -3.53
C PHE A 35 -11.85 -12.15 -4.50
N ALA A 36 -12.32 -12.76 -5.59
CA ALA A 36 -13.18 -12.10 -6.56
C ALA A 36 -14.47 -11.63 -5.88
N VAL A 37 -15.18 -12.49 -5.16
CA VAL A 37 -16.41 -12.09 -4.45
C VAL A 37 -16.10 -11.00 -3.43
N PHE A 38 -15.07 -11.17 -2.59
CA PHE A 38 -14.77 -10.23 -1.52
C PHE A 38 -14.32 -8.85 -2.02
N LEU A 39 -13.63 -8.78 -3.16
CA LEU A 39 -13.13 -7.53 -3.73
C LEU A 39 -14.12 -6.90 -4.71
N ILE A 40 -14.77 -7.71 -5.56
CA ILE A 40 -15.70 -7.25 -6.59
C ILE A 40 -17.05 -6.87 -5.96
N TYR A 41 -17.54 -7.57 -4.94
CA TYR A 41 -18.81 -7.24 -4.29
C TYR A 41 -18.86 -5.80 -3.74
N PRO A 42 -17.92 -5.32 -2.91
CA PRO A 42 -17.94 -3.94 -2.43
C PRO A 42 -17.70 -2.93 -3.55
N LEU A 43 -16.93 -3.30 -4.58
CA LEU A 43 -16.71 -2.43 -5.74
C LEU A 43 -18.02 -2.25 -6.52
N ILE A 44 -18.73 -3.34 -6.80
CA ILE A 44 -20.05 -3.31 -7.42
C ILE A 44 -21.00 -2.47 -6.57
N ARG A 45 -21.02 -2.66 -5.25
CA ARG A 45 -21.86 -1.88 -4.34
C ARG A 45 -21.53 -0.38 -4.41
N LEU A 46 -20.25 -0.02 -4.38
CA LEU A 46 -19.79 1.36 -4.58
C LEU A 46 -20.25 1.94 -5.93
N PHE A 47 -20.18 1.14 -7.00
CA PHE A 47 -20.70 1.55 -8.30
C PHE A 47 -22.23 1.74 -8.26
N TYR A 48 -22.99 0.83 -7.65
CA TYR A 48 -24.44 0.98 -7.49
C TYR A 48 -24.80 2.23 -6.69
N ASP A 49 -24.14 2.47 -5.56
CA ASP A 49 -24.34 3.65 -4.72
C ASP A 49 -23.97 4.95 -5.45
N ALA A 50 -23.01 4.91 -6.38
CA ALA A 50 -22.65 6.06 -7.21
C ALA A 50 -23.76 6.47 -8.21
N PHE A 51 -24.61 5.53 -8.62
CA PHE A 51 -25.70 5.75 -9.59
C PHE A 51 -27.11 5.70 -8.98
N THR A 52 -27.23 5.49 -7.67
CA THR A 52 -28.50 5.26 -6.98
C THR A 52 -28.60 6.15 -5.74
N THR A 53 -29.75 6.77 -5.49
CA THR A 53 -30.02 7.50 -4.22
C THR A 53 -30.23 6.49 -3.08
N ALA A 54 -30.11 6.93 -1.82
CA ALA A 54 -30.39 6.12 -0.62
C ALA A 54 -31.77 5.40 -0.63
N GLU A 55 -32.68 5.84 -1.49
CA GLU A 55 -34.05 5.33 -1.67
C GLU A 55 -34.19 4.26 -2.78
N GLY A 56 -33.12 3.98 -3.55
CA GLY A 56 -33.13 2.96 -4.60
C GLY A 56 -33.46 3.47 -6.01
N ASP A 57 -33.71 4.77 -6.17
CA ASP A 57 -33.95 5.39 -7.47
C ASP A 57 -32.65 5.66 -8.22
N PHE A 58 -32.60 5.26 -9.50
CA PHE A 58 -31.48 5.57 -10.39
C PHE A 58 -31.41 7.07 -10.65
N THR A 59 -30.32 7.70 -10.21
CA THR A 59 -30.07 9.12 -10.42
C THR A 59 -28.62 9.38 -10.81
N LEU A 60 -28.43 10.32 -11.73
CA LEU A 60 -27.11 10.87 -12.09
C LEU A 60 -26.74 12.06 -11.20
N TYR A 61 -27.60 12.44 -10.25
CA TYR A 61 -27.41 13.62 -9.40
C TYR A 61 -26.13 13.52 -8.56
N ASN A 62 -25.84 12.37 -7.94
CA ASN A 62 -24.61 12.16 -7.15
C ASN A 62 -23.33 12.34 -7.99
N PHE A 63 -23.37 11.93 -9.26
CA PHE A 63 -22.25 12.09 -10.18
C PHE A 63 -22.09 13.56 -10.61
N VAL A 64 -23.18 14.24 -10.94
CA VAL A 64 -23.16 15.66 -11.32
C VAL A 64 -22.74 16.52 -10.13
N ASP A 65 -23.20 16.24 -8.91
CA ASP A 65 -22.86 16.98 -7.70
C ASP A 65 -21.37 16.83 -7.35
N PHE A 66 -20.80 15.64 -7.56
CA PHE A 66 -19.35 15.43 -7.44
C PHE A 66 -18.52 16.31 -8.39
N PHE A 67 -18.97 16.49 -9.63
CA PHE A 67 -18.27 17.32 -10.62
C PHE A 67 -18.61 18.81 -10.51
N THR A 68 -19.76 19.16 -9.94
CA THR A 68 -20.24 20.55 -9.82
C THR A 68 -19.77 21.20 -8.53
N ASP A 69 -19.66 20.42 -7.44
CA ASP A 69 -19.14 20.93 -6.18
C ASP A 69 -17.62 21.11 -6.25
N SER A 70 -17.24 22.39 -6.23
CA SER A 70 -15.85 22.83 -6.19
C SER A 70 -15.03 22.21 -5.05
N TYR A 71 -15.66 21.78 -3.95
CA TYR A 71 -14.99 21.14 -2.82
C TYR A 71 -14.45 19.76 -3.18
N TYR A 72 -15.27 18.89 -3.79
CA TYR A 72 -14.83 17.55 -4.20
C TYR A 72 -13.73 17.62 -5.26
N LEU A 73 -13.91 18.49 -6.26
CA LEU A 73 -12.93 18.65 -7.33
C LEU A 73 -11.60 19.21 -6.80
N LYS A 74 -11.64 20.17 -5.87
CA LYS A 74 -10.45 20.72 -5.22
C LYS A 74 -9.74 19.68 -4.35
N SER A 75 -10.49 18.84 -3.63
CA SER A 75 -9.93 17.74 -2.83
C SER A 75 -9.24 16.69 -3.72
N LEU A 76 -9.86 16.36 -4.85
CA LEU A 76 -9.29 15.46 -5.85
C LEU A 76 -7.98 16.02 -6.44
N MET A 77 -7.98 17.28 -6.87
CA MET A 77 -6.80 17.93 -7.42
C MET A 77 -5.68 18.04 -6.38
N ASN A 78 -6.01 18.39 -5.14
CA ASN A 78 -5.03 18.41 -4.05
C ASN A 78 -4.39 17.04 -3.83
N SER A 79 -5.18 15.96 -3.86
CA SER A 79 -4.69 14.60 -3.67
C SER A 79 -3.79 14.15 -4.83
N LEU A 80 -4.16 14.48 -6.07
CA LEU A 80 -3.34 14.21 -7.26
C LEU A 80 -2.02 14.99 -7.22
N TRP A 81 -2.08 16.28 -6.89
CA TRP A 81 -0.88 17.12 -6.81
C TRP A 81 0.06 16.64 -5.71
N LEU A 82 -0.49 16.34 -4.51
CA LEU A 82 0.27 15.81 -3.39
C LEU A 82 0.87 14.44 -3.72
N GLY A 83 0.09 13.54 -4.33
CA GLY A 83 0.55 12.21 -4.74
C GLY A 83 1.67 12.30 -5.76
N GLY A 84 1.49 13.11 -6.81
CA GLY A 84 2.50 13.33 -7.84
C GLY A 84 3.79 13.94 -7.28
N ALA A 85 3.68 15.00 -6.48
CA ALA A 85 4.82 15.62 -5.82
C ALA A 85 5.56 14.65 -4.89
N THR A 86 4.82 13.79 -4.17
CA THR A 86 5.39 12.75 -3.31
C THR A 86 6.19 11.76 -4.16
N VAL A 87 5.59 11.19 -5.21
CA VAL A 87 6.25 10.20 -6.08
C VAL A 87 7.53 10.76 -6.68
N ILE A 88 7.50 11.99 -7.20
CA ILE A 88 8.67 12.63 -7.81
C ILE A 88 9.78 12.81 -6.76
N THR A 89 9.43 13.39 -5.61
CA THR A 89 10.40 13.70 -4.56
C THR A 89 11.01 12.43 -3.95
N THR A 90 10.19 11.43 -3.63
CA THR A 90 10.66 10.16 -3.05
C THR A 90 11.47 9.35 -4.05
N SER A 91 11.08 9.34 -5.33
CA SER A 91 11.85 8.66 -6.37
C SER A 91 13.21 9.33 -6.55
N PHE A 92 13.26 10.65 -6.61
CA PHE A 92 14.51 11.39 -6.74
C PHE A 92 15.46 11.15 -5.56
N LEU A 93 14.97 11.28 -4.32
CA LEU A 93 15.77 10.98 -3.13
C LEU A 93 16.18 9.50 -3.07
N GLY A 94 15.24 8.60 -3.32
CA GLY A 94 15.47 7.16 -3.28
C GLY A 94 16.53 6.71 -4.27
N ILE A 95 16.46 7.20 -5.52
CA ILE A 95 17.45 6.93 -6.57
C ILE A 95 18.81 7.52 -6.17
N THR A 96 18.84 8.75 -5.67
CA THR A 96 20.10 9.41 -5.24
C THR A 96 20.78 8.61 -4.13
N ILE A 97 20.04 8.19 -3.10
CA ILE A 97 20.56 7.41 -1.99
C ILE A 97 20.98 6.00 -2.45
N ALA A 98 20.16 5.32 -3.26
CA ALA A 98 20.48 4.00 -3.80
C ALA A 98 21.76 4.03 -4.64
N TYR A 99 21.92 5.07 -5.47
CA TYR A 99 23.12 5.26 -6.28
C TYR A 99 24.38 5.47 -5.44
N LEU A 100 24.30 6.30 -4.39
CA LEU A 100 25.40 6.52 -3.45
C LEU A 100 25.81 5.22 -2.73
N LEU A 101 24.83 4.42 -2.29
CA LEU A 101 25.08 3.17 -1.57
C LEU A 101 25.67 2.07 -2.47
N LEU A 102 25.32 2.03 -3.76
CA LEU A 102 25.86 1.05 -4.70
C LEU A 102 27.27 1.41 -5.19
N ARG A 103 27.54 2.71 -5.39
CA ARG A 103 28.77 3.15 -6.08
C ARG A 103 29.88 3.62 -5.15
N TYR A 104 29.60 3.87 -3.88
CA TYR A 104 30.59 4.26 -2.88
C TYR A 104 30.53 3.36 -1.64
N GLU A 105 31.67 2.76 -1.28
CA GLU A 105 31.83 2.04 -0.01
C GLU A 105 32.10 3.02 1.14
N PHE A 106 31.05 3.68 1.63
CA PHE A 106 31.16 4.55 2.80
C PHE A 106 31.08 3.75 4.11
N PRO A 107 31.92 4.07 5.14
CA PRO A 107 31.87 3.45 6.46
C PRO A 107 30.56 3.74 7.24
N GLY A 108 29.70 4.64 6.75
CA GLY A 108 28.38 4.98 7.32
C GLY A 108 27.18 4.19 6.77
N ARG A 109 27.38 3.24 5.85
CA ARG A 109 26.29 2.49 5.17
C ARG A 109 25.27 1.88 6.13
N ARG A 110 25.72 1.29 7.24
CA ARG A 110 24.83 0.69 8.25
C ARG A 110 24.01 1.74 9.01
N LEU A 111 24.57 2.92 9.27
CA LEU A 111 23.88 4.01 9.97
C LEU A 111 22.72 4.56 9.13
N PHE A 112 22.94 4.77 7.82
CA PHE A 112 21.87 5.20 6.91
C PHE A 112 20.77 4.14 6.78
N SER A 113 21.11 2.84 6.73
CA SER A 113 20.10 1.77 6.75
C SER A 113 19.24 1.79 8.01
N TYR A 114 19.83 1.95 9.19
CA TYR A 114 19.07 2.04 10.44
C TYR A 114 18.21 3.30 10.51
N LEU A 115 18.74 4.45 10.11
CA LEU A 115 17.99 5.72 10.06
C LEU A 115 16.78 5.67 9.12
N THR A 116 16.80 4.83 8.09
CA THR A 116 15.66 4.65 7.17
C THR A 116 14.57 3.76 7.78
N ILE A 117 14.94 2.81 8.64
CA ILE A 117 13.99 1.89 9.31
C ILE A 117 13.31 2.55 10.50
N ILE A 118 14.02 3.41 11.25
CA ILE A 118 13.47 4.14 12.41
C ILE A 118 12.11 4.80 12.11
N PRO A 119 11.94 5.63 11.05
CA PRO A 119 10.66 6.27 10.75
C PRO A 119 9.58 5.29 10.28
N MET A 120 9.95 4.11 9.79
CA MET A 120 8.99 3.06 9.40
C MET A 120 8.45 2.32 10.62
N ILE A 121 9.25 2.22 11.69
CA ILE A 121 8.82 1.73 13.00
C ILE A 121 7.99 2.80 13.73
N MET A 122 8.28 4.08 13.51
CA MET A 122 7.50 5.21 14.01
C MET A 122 6.13 5.23 13.31
N PRO A 123 5.07 4.70 13.94
CA PRO A 123 3.79 4.50 13.27
C PRO A 123 3.12 5.85 12.96
N PRO A 124 1.96 5.86 12.25
CA PRO A 124 1.20 7.08 11.94
C PRO A 124 0.90 7.97 13.16
N LEU A 125 0.89 7.39 14.36
CA LEU A 125 0.72 8.06 15.65
C LEU A 125 1.73 9.19 15.86
N VAL A 126 2.94 9.08 15.34
CA VAL A 126 3.97 10.12 15.53
C VAL A 126 3.60 11.38 14.74
N ALA A 127 3.07 11.22 13.53
CA ALA A 127 2.63 12.34 12.72
C ALA A 127 1.48 13.11 13.39
N THR A 128 0.53 12.40 14.01
CA THR A 128 -0.57 13.03 14.75
C THR A 128 -0.09 13.69 16.04
N LEU A 129 0.77 13.02 16.82
CA LEU A 129 1.36 13.57 18.05
C LEU A 129 2.19 14.82 17.79
N VAL A 130 3.01 14.85 16.74
CA VAL A 130 3.78 16.05 16.37
C VAL A 130 2.86 17.21 16.00
N ARG A 131 1.78 16.95 15.25
CA ARG A 131 0.78 17.99 14.92
C ARG A 131 0.11 18.52 16.20
N VAL A 132 -0.29 17.64 17.11
CA VAL A 132 -0.91 18.03 18.40
C VAL A 132 0.08 18.78 19.28
N ALA A 133 1.30 18.30 19.44
CA ALA A 133 2.34 18.97 20.22
C ALA A 133 2.67 20.36 19.65
N LYS A 134 2.66 20.52 18.32
CA LYS A 134 2.79 21.83 17.68
C LYS A 134 1.59 22.72 17.99
N GLN A 135 0.37 22.20 17.96
CA GLN A 135 -0.85 22.94 18.32
C GLN A 135 -0.83 23.42 19.78
N VAL A 136 -0.37 22.58 20.71
CA VAL A 136 -0.25 22.91 22.14
C VAL A 136 0.84 23.96 22.37
N ARG A 137 1.94 23.91 21.60
CA ARG A 137 3.05 24.86 21.70
C ARG A 137 2.78 26.19 20.98
N VAL A 138 1.79 26.27 20.10
CA VAL A 138 1.37 27.52 19.47
C VAL A 138 0.25 28.12 20.33
N PRO A 139 0.56 29.05 21.25
CA PRO A 139 -0.48 29.69 22.04
C PRO A 139 -1.38 30.49 21.11
N VAL A 140 -2.64 30.61 21.52
CA VAL A 140 -3.79 31.24 20.85
C VAL A 140 -3.61 32.78 20.70
N SER A 141 -2.38 33.25 20.47
CA SER A 141 -1.99 34.66 20.31
C SER A 141 -2.61 35.34 19.08
N GLY A 142 -3.36 34.61 18.24
CA GLY A 142 -4.06 35.15 17.08
C GLY A 142 -5.51 35.59 17.32
N LEU A 143 -6.11 35.34 18.50
CA LEU A 143 -7.53 35.61 18.75
C LEU A 143 -7.84 36.94 19.46
N ILE A 144 -6.85 37.76 19.80
CA ILE A 144 -7.07 39.02 20.57
C ILE A 144 -6.93 40.28 19.69
N GLY A 145 -6.64 40.15 18.38
CA GLY A 145 -6.30 41.30 17.51
C GLY A 145 -7.24 41.60 16.34
N ARG A 146 -8.43 41.00 16.27
CA ARG A 146 -9.38 41.25 15.17
C ARG A 146 -10.83 41.37 15.66
N TYR A 147 -11.11 42.51 16.27
CA TYR A 147 -12.40 43.19 16.21
C TYR A 147 -12.13 44.66 15.90
#